data_AF-A0A2P7BFD3-F1
#
_entry.id   AF-A0A2P7BFD3-F1
#
_cell.length_a   1.000
_cell.length_b   1.000
_cell.length_c   1.000
_cell.angle_alpha   90.00
_cell.angle_beta   90.00
_cell.angle_gamma   90.00
#
_symmetry.space_group_name_H-M   'P 1'
#
loop_
_entity.id
_entity.type
_entity.pdbx_description
1 polymer ?
#
loop_
_entity_poly.entity_id
_entity_poly.type
_entity_poly.pdbx_seq_one_letter_code
_entity_poly.pdbx_strand_id
1 'polypeptide(L)'
;MEIAMIAVLLLGAFVSIGSIEKGDEIVRAQLELLKISYFCDDPLYRTKRSDAVKTISRLQGVTSFSHTIVEDLDTALKNKKVKMNKPINRGDCIVLIAEAKDAVDRLINQK
;
A
#
# COMPACT_ATOMS: atom_id res chain seq x y z
N MET A 1 3.71 -41.97 -28.04
CA MET A 1 2.86 -41.77 -26.84
C MET A 1 3.51 -40.63 -26.07
N GLU A 2 3.12 -39.41 -26.43
CA GLU A 2 3.77 -38.16 -26.01
C GLU A 2 3.06 -37.62 -24.78
N ILE A 3 3.64 -37.83 -23.60
CA ILE A 3 3.18 -37.24 -22.34
C ILE A 3 4.41 -36.68 -21.62
N ALA A 4 5.00 -35.61 -22.16
CA ALA A 4 6.17 -35.01 -21.52
C ALA A 4 6.30 -33.50 -21.75
N MET A 5 5.19 -32.78 -22.01
CA MET A 5 5.27 -31.34 -22.31
C MET A 5 4.12 -30.53 -21.70
N ILE A 6 3.76 -30.78 -20.44
CA ILE A 6 2.79 -29.94 -19.70
C ILE A 6 3.28 -29.54 -18.29
N ALA A 7 4.34 -30.18 -17.76
CA ALA A 7 4.79 -29.92 -16.38
C ALA A 7 5.54 -28.59 -16.16
N VAL A 8 5.95 -27.88 -17.23
CA VAL A 8 6.77 -26.66 -17.10
C VAL A 8 5.92 -25.38 -16.94
N LEU A 9 4.62 -25.40 -17.25
CA LEU A 9 3.77 -24.20 -17.22
C LEU A 9 3.13 -23.89 -15.85
N LEU A 10 3.18 -24.81 -14.89
CA LEU A 10 2.51 -24.64 -13.59
C LEU A 10 3.40 -24.06 -12.48
N LEU A 11 4.72 -23.96 -12.69
CA LEU A 11 5.64 -23.38 -11.70
C LEU A 11 5.64 -21.84 -11.67
N GLY A 12 5.12 -21.17 -12.71
CA GLY A 12 5.03 -19.70 -12.75
C GLY A 12 3.91 -19.11 -11.88
N ALA A 13 2.85 -19.87 -11.61
CA ALA A 13 1.69 -19.36 -10.89
C ALA A 13 1.92 -19.26 -9.36
N PHE A 14 2.67 -20.19 -8.77
CA PHE A 14 2.90 -20.20 -7.32
C PHE A 14 3.85 -19.10 -6.84
N VAL A 15 4.80 -18.66 -7.67
CA VAL A 15 5.74 -17.56 -7.33
C VAL A 15 5.04 -16.18 -7.39
N SER A 16 4.05 -16.05 -8.29
CA SER A 16 3.29 -14.81 -8.46
C SER A 16 2.35 -14.53 -7.28
N ILE A 17 1.72 -15.56 -6.71
CA ILE A 17 0.73 -15.40 -5.62
C ILE A 17 1.38 -14.78 -4.37
N GLY A 18 2.51 -15.32 -3.89
CA GLY A 18 3.22 -14.76 -2.74
C GLY A 18 3.81 -13.37 -2.99
N SER A 19 4.15 -13.06 -4.25
CA SER A 19 4.62 -11.74 -4.65
C SER A 19 3.48 -10.71 -4.64
N ILE A 20 2.27 -11.10 -5.07
CA ILE A 20 1.07 -10.25 -5.05
C ILE A 20 0.64 -9.91 -3.63
N GLU A 21 0.61 -10.89 -2.73
CA GLU A 21 0.24 -10.66 -1.32
C GLU A 21 1.17 -9.65 -0.64
N LYS A 22 2.49 -9.77 -0.87
CA LYS A 22 3.49 -8.84 -0.35
C LYS A 22 3.35 -7.44 -0.94
N GLY A 23 3.12 -7.33 -2.26
CA GLY A 23 2.91 -6.02 -2.87
C GLY A 23 1.62 -5.36 -2.38
N ASP A 24 0.55 -6.13 -2.19
CA ASP A 24 -0.70 -5.66 -1.61
C ASP A 24 -0.52 -5.17 -0.17
N GLU A 25 0.29 -5.84 0.63
CA GLU A 25 0.62 -5.42 1.98
C GLU A 25 1.38 -4.07 1.99
N ILE A 26 2.37 -3.91 1.10
CA ILE A 26 3.09 -2.64 0.94
C ILE A 26 2.12 -1.51 0.55
N VAL A 27 1.22 -1.75 -0.41
CA VAL A 27 0.23 -0.74 -0.83
C VAL A 27 -0.72 -0.40 0.31
N ARG A 28 -1.23 -1.39 1.07
CA ARG A 28 -2.08 -1.14 2.23
C ARG A 28 -1.38 -0.30 3.29
N ALA A 29 -0.11 -0.56 3.56
CA ALA A 29 0.68 0.25 4.50
C ALA A 29 0.85 1.69 4.01
N GLN A 30 1.06 1.91 2.70
CA GLN A 30 1.12 3.25 2.11
C GLN A 30 -0.21 4.00 2.22
N LEU A 31 -1.34 3.30 2.01
CA LEU A 31 -2.68 3.88 2.17
C LEU A 31 -2.97 4.24 3.64
N GLU A 32 -2.51 3.43 4.59
CA GLU A 32 -2.65 3.74 6.02
C GLU A 32 -1.80 4.95 6.43
N LEU A 33 -0.55 5.02 5.97
CA LEU A 33 0.30 6.19 6.14
C LEU A 33 -0.38 7.45 5.57
N LEU A 34 -0.98 7.34 4.38
CA LEU A 34 -1.70 8.45 3.75
C LEU A 34 -2.90 8.91 4.59
N LYS A 35 -3.69 7.97 5.13
CA LYS A 35 -4.81 8.28 6.04
C LYS A 35 -4.33 8.99 7.29
N ILE A 36 -3.34 8.45 7.98
CA ILE A 36 -2.79 9.03 9.22
C ILE A 36 -2.30 10.45 8.94
N SER A 37 -1.53 10.66 7.87
CA SER A 37 -1.07 11.98 7.47
C SER A 37 -2.20 12.95 7.17
N TYR A 38 -3.30 12.50 6.56
CA TYR A 38 -4.47 13.35 6.35
C TYR A 38 -5.09 13.82 7.66
N PHE A 39 -5.37 12.88 8.58
CA PHE A 39 -6.00 13.19 9.87
C PHE A 39 -5.10 14.01 10.79
N CYS A 40 -3.79 13.92 10.61
CA CYS A 40 -2.80 14.71 11.33
C CYS A 40 -2.52 16.10 10.71
N ASP A 41 -3.24 16.49 9.65
CA ASP A 41 -3.01 17.73 8.91
C ASP A 41 -1.53 17.88 8.47
N ASP A 42 -0.89 16.76 8.12
CA ASP A 42 0.53 16.69 7.79
C ASP A 42 0.84 17.55 6.54
N PRO A 43 1.77 18.52 6.60
CA PRO A 43 2.12 19.35 5.45
C PRO A 43 2.66 18.55 4.27
N LEU A 44 3.17 17.33 4.50
CA LEU A 44 3.69 16.43 3.47
C LEU A 44 2.64 15.45 2.92
N TYR A 45 1.36 15.61 3.25
CA TYR A 45 0.28 14.75 2.76
C TYR A 45 0.29 14.56 1.24
N ARG A 46 0.47 15.65 0.47
CA ARG A 46 0.51 15.59 -1.00
C ARG A 46 1.68 14.75 -1.53
N THR A 47 2.83 14.84 -0.88
CA THR A 47 4.01 14.04 -1.22
C THR A 47 3.75 12.56 -0.97
N LYS A 48 3.21 12.22 0.20
CA LYS A 48 2.84 10.84 0.55
C LYS A 48 1.80 10.25 -0.39
N ARG A 49 0.83 11.04 -0.84
CA ARG A 49 -0.12 10.63 -1.90
C ARG A 49 0.61 10.27 -3.20
N SER A 50 1.54 11.12 -3.63
CA SER A 50 2.35 10.85 -4.82
C SER A 50 3.22 9.60 -4.65
N ASP A 51 3.78 9.37 -3.46
CA ASP A 51 4.61 8.20 -3.18
C ASP A 51 3.80 6.91 -3.14
N ALA A 52 2.55 6.93 -2.65
CA ALA A 52 1.63 5.80 -2.76
C ALA A 52 1.36 5.43 -4.23
N VAL A 53 1.09 6.42 -5.10
CA VAL A 53 0.92 6.19 -6.54
C VAL A 53 2.18 5.59 -7.16
N LYS A 54 3.36 6.18 -6.91
CA LYS A 54 4.63 5.67 -7.42
C LYS A 54 4.92 4.25 -6.93
N THR A 55 4.56 3.93 -5.68
CA THR A 55 4.72 2.59 -5.11
C THR A 55 3.86 1.58 -5.88
N ILE A 56 2.59 1.88 -6.14
CA ILE A 56 1.73 1.03 -6.95
C ILE A 56 2.31 0.85 -8.36
N SER A 57 2.80 1.92 -9.00
CA SER A 57 3.44 1.81 -10.32
C SER A 57 4.65 0.86 -10.31
N ARG A 58 5.49 0.91 -9.26
CA ARG A 58 6.65 0.03 -9.11
C ARG A 58 6.28 -1.42 -8.83
N LEU A 59 5.13 -1.65 -8.20
CA LEU A 59 4.62 -2.97 -7.86
C LEU A 59 3.69 -3.53 -8.94
N GLN A 60 3.56 -2.88 -10.10
CA GLN A 60 2.71 -3.37 -11.19
C GLN A 60 3.07 -4.81 -11.57
N GLY A 61 2.06 -5.70 -11.58
CA GLY A 61 2.25 -7.14 -11.81
C GLY A 61 2.54 -7.98 -10.56
N VAL A 62 2.79 -7.32 -9.42
CA VAL A 62 2.94 -7.93 -8.08
C VAL A 62 2.07 -7.22 -7.04
N THR A 63 1.00 -6.55 -7.45
CA THR A 63 -0.07 -6.05 -6.58
C THR A 63 -1.40 -6.11 -7.36
N SER A 64 -2.49 -6.33 -6.64
CA SER A 64 -3.86 -6.25 -7.15
C SER A 64 -4.41 -4.82 -7.19
N PHE A 65 -3.72 -3.86 -6.56
CA PHE A 65 -4.16 -2.47 -6.49
C PHE A 65 -3.79 -1.67 -7.75
N SER A 66 -4.65 -0.71 -8.10
CA SER A 66 -4.42 0.27 -9.15
C SER A 66 -4.30 1.68 -8.57
N HIS A 67 -3.84 2.65 -9.36
CA HIS A 67 -3.73 4.05 -8.90
C HIS A 67 -5.07 4.64 -8.42
N THR A 68 -6.19 4.16 -8.96
CA THR A 68 -7.54 4.62 -8.62
C THR A 68 -7.81 4.50 -7.12
N ILE A 69 -7.26 3.50 -6.44
CA ILE A 69 -7.46 3.34 -4.99
C ILE A 69 -6.94 4.54 -4.18
N VAL A 70 -5.87 5.18 -4.64
CA VAL A 70 -5.28 6.36 -3.98
C VAL A 70 -6.15 7.58 -4.21
N GLU A 71 -6.74 7.71 -5.40
CA GLU A 71 -7.64 8.81 -5.76
C GLU A 71 -8.98 8.70 -5.06
N ASP A 72 -9.53 7.48 -4.99
CA ASP A 72 -10.75 7.17 -4.26
C ASP A 72 -10.57 7.44 -2.77
N LEU A 73 -9.44 7.02 -2.20
CA LEU A 73 -9.11 7.30 -0.80
C LEU A 73 -8.97 8.81 -0.54
N ASP A 74 -8.22 9.54 -1.35
CA ASP A 74 -8.06 11.00 -1.22
C ASP A 74 -9.42 11.73 -1.29
N THR A 75 -10.26 11.31 -2.24
CA THR A 75 -11.63 11.82 -2.39
C THR A 75 -12.49 11.50 -1.17
N ALA A 76 -12.42 10.27 -0.67
CA ALA A 76 -13.19 9.85 0.50
C ALA A 76 -12.75 10.57 1.78
N LEU A 77 -11.44 10.82 1.95
CA LEU A 77 -10.88 11.60 3.06
C LEU A 77 -11.39 13.04 3.04
N LYS A 78 -11.25 13.73 1.89
CA LYS A 78 -11.74 15.11 1.70
C LYS A 78 -13.24 15.26 1.92
N ASN A 79 -14.01 14.25 1.53
CA ASN A 79 -15.45 14.20 1.73
C ASN A 79 -15.86 13.65 3.11
N LYS A 80 -14.92 13.45 4.04
CA LYS A 80 -15.17 12.95 5.41
C LYS A 80 -15.90 11.60 5.46
N LYS A 81 -15.74 10.77 4.42
CA LYS A 81 -16.33 9.43 4.31
C LYS A 81 -15.47 8.35 4.97
N VAL A 82 -14.19 8.63 5.19
CA VAL A 82 -13.27 7.76 5.93
C VAL A 82 -13.29 8.16 7.39
N LYS A 83 -13.32 7.16 8.28
CA LYS A 83 -13.11 7.34 9.73
C LYS A 83 -11.91 6.53 10.15
N MET A 84 -11.17 7.03 11.13
CA MET A 84 -10.16 6.22 11.81
C MET A 84 -10.85 5.24 12.75
N ASN A 85 -10.33 4.02 12.82
CA ASN A 85 -10.83 3.00 13.77
C ASN A 85 -10.65 3.44 15.22
N LYS A 86 -9.64 4.26 15.49
CA LYS A 86 -9.38 4.90 16.78
C LYS A 86 -9.23 6.41 16.57
N PRO A 87 -9.77 7.25 17.46
CA PRO A 87 -9.52 8.69 17.41
C PRO A 87 -8.01 8.97 17.45
N ILE A 88 -7.54 9.86 16.59
CA ILE A 88 -6.15 10.33 16.63
C ILE A 88 -6.07 11.50 17.60
N ASN A 89 -5.20 11.37 18.58
CA ASN A 89 -4.75 12.48 19.38
C ASN A 89 -3.67 13.24 18.60
N ARG A 90 -3.88 14.55 18.38
CA ARG A 90 -2.96 15.38 17.61
C ARG A 90 -1.56 15.46 18.22
N GLY A 91 -1.43 15.30 19.54
CA GLY A 91 -0.13 15.25 20.23
C GLY A 91 0.75 14.07 19.79
N ASP A 92 0.14 13.00 19.28
CA ASP A 92 0.83 11.77 18.91
C ASP A 92 1.12 11.68 17.40
N CYS A 93 0.73 12.69 16.62
CA CYS A 93 0.79 12.65 15.16
C CYS A 93 2.19 12.42 14.60
N ILE A 94 3.22 13.01 15.20
CA ILE A 94 4.61 12.79 14.76
C ILE A 94 5.00 11.31 14.91
N VAL A 95 4.64 10.71 16.05
CA VAL A 95 4.94 9.30 16.35
C VAL A 95 4.14 8.39 15.41
N LEU A 96 2.84 8.62 15.26
CA LEU A 96 1.99 7.80 14.40
C LEU A 96 2.42 7.84 12.93
N ILE A 97 2.81 9.02 12.42
CA ILE A 97 3.35 9.15 11.06
C ILE A 97 4.69 8.41 10.94
N ALA A 98 5.57 8.52 11.93
CA ALA A 98 6.85 7.83 11.94
C ALA A 98 6.67 6.31 11.98
N GLU A 99 5.83 5.78 12.86
CA GLU A 99 5.53 4.34 12.96
C GLU A 99 4.91 3.78 11.68
N ALA A 100 3.98 4.51 11.06
CA ALA A 100 3.37 4.12 9.80
C ALA A 100 4.39 4.14 8.66
N LYS A 101 5.29 5.12 8.63
CA LYS A 101 6.39 5.17 7.66
C LYS A 101 7.36 4.00 7.87
N ASP A 102 7.74 3.72 9.11
CA ASP A 102 8.61 2.59 9.43
C ASP A 102 7.97 1.25 9.06
N ALA A 103 6.64 1.11 9.19
CA ALA A 103 5.92 -0.08 8.73
C ALA A 103 6.04 -0.28 7.21
N VAL A 104 5.85 0.79 6.43
CA VAL A 104 6.10 0.77 4.98
C VAL A 104 7.55 0.40 4.67
N ASP A 105 8.51 1.06 5.32
CA ASP A 105 9.93 0.87 5.05
C ASP A 105 10.38 -0.56 5.42
N ARG A 106 9.83 -1.16 6.50
CA ARG A 106 10.08 -2.57 6.84
C ARG A 106 9.58 -3.51 5.75
N LEU A 107 8.36 -3.31 5.24
CA LEU A 107 7.80 -4.18 4.20
C LEU A 107 8.57 -4.11 2.88
N ILE A 108 9.07 -2.92 2.52
CA ILE A 108 9.90 -2.72 1.33
C ILE A 108 11.28 -3.37 1.49
N ASN A 109 11.87 -3.32 2.69
CA ASN A 109 13.23 -3.79 2.97
C ASN A 109 13.32 -5.26 3.37
N GLN A 110 12.22 -5.89 3.78
CA GLN A 110 12.12 -7.34 3.87
C GLN A 110 12.21 -7.89 2.45
N LYS A 111 13.41 -8.19 1.94
CA LYS A 111 13.61 -8.87 0.66
C LYS A 111 13.43 -10.36 0.84
#